data_AF-A0A2H0Q510-F1
#
_entry.id   AF-A0A2H0Q510-F1
#
_cell.length_a   1.000
_cell.length_b   1.000
_cell.length_c   1.000
_cell.angle_alpha   90.00
_cell.angle_beta   90.00
_cell.angle_gamma   90.00
#
_symmetry.space_group_name_H-M   'P 1'
#
loop_
_entity.id
_entity.type
_entity.pdbx_description
1 polymer ?
#
loop_
_entity_poly.entity_id
_entity_poly.type
_entity_poly.pdbx_seq_one_letter_code
_entity_poly.pdbx_strand_id
1 'polypeptide(L)'
;MSRHIALYLKHQKAYLLFLIVLFVVPLALFFQYSTYELPKVQYVVLIGLFVSQYVFYREYDFQQKIEKDVTNILKRELGRVPSKKEIHARSDQVVYFRGVSIVITALCVLGLMLIYQEF
;
A
#
# COMPACT_ATOMS: atom_id res chain seq x y z
N MET A 1 -18.58 7.54 11.93
CA MET A 1 -17.40 6.85 11.37
C MET A 1 -16.16 7.39 12.07
N SER A 2 -15.43 6.57 12.83
CA SER A 2 -14.34 7.04 13.69
C SER A 2 -13.29 7.80 12.87
N ARG A 3 -12.95 9.03 13.26
CA ARG A 3 -12.03 9.95 12.55
C ARG A 3 -10.65 9.34 12.31
N HIS A 4 -10.28 8.33 13.10
CA HIS A 4 -9.11 7.47 12.92
C HIS A 4 -9.05 6.79 11.55
N ILE A 5 -10.21 6.45 10.97
CA ILE A 5 -10.34 5.77 9.69
C ILE A 5 -10.19 6.75 8.52
N ALA A 6 -10.41 8.06 8.73
CA ALA A 6 -10.39 9.04 7.65
C ALA A 6 -8.97 9.32 7.12
N LEU A 7 -7.96 9.34 7.99
CA LEU A 7 -6.57 9.52 7.56
C LEU A 7 -6.04 8.31 6.80
N TYR A 8 -6.32 7.14 7.39
CA TYR A 8 -6.11 5.83 6.81
C TYR A 8 -6.73 5.78 5.41
N LEU A 9 -8.04 6.07 5.29
CA LEU A 9 -8.73 6.05 4.00
C LEU A 9 -8.13 7.05 3.00
N LYS A 10 -7.74 8.25 3.43
CA LYS A 10 -7.27 9.29 2.51
C LYS A 10 -5.93 8.93 1.86
N HIS A 11 -4.95 8.50 2.66
CA HIS A 11 -3.62 8.18 2.13
C HIS A 11 -3.54 6.75 1.57
N GLN A 12 -4.28 5.82 2.16
CA GLN A 12 -4.17 4.41 1.82
C GLN A 12 -5.05 3.99 0.65
N LYS A 13 -6.23 4.61 0.45
CA LYS A 13 -7.03 4.32 -0.76
C LYS A 13 -6.31 4.74 -2.02
N ALA A 14 -5.71 5.93 -2.02
CA ALA A 14 -4.93 6.41 -3.16
C ALA A 14 -3.72 5.51 -3.42
N TYR A 15 -3.02 5.09 -2.36
CA TYR A 15 -1.86 4.21 -2.48
C TYR A 15 -2.22 2.80 -2.94
N LEU A 16 -3.25 2.18 -2.35
CA LEU A 16 -3.73 0.86 -2.76
C LEU A 16 -4.23 0.87 -4.21
N LEU A 17 -5.00 1.89 -4.58
CA LEU A 17 -5.49 2.05 -5.96
C LEU A 17 -4.32 2.25 -6.92
N PHE A 18 -3.33 3.06 -6.56
CA PHE A 18 -2.10 3.21 -7.34
C PHE A 18 -1.37 1.87 -7.52
N LEU A 19 -1.19 1.07 -6.47
CA LEU A 19 -0.56 -0.24 -6.56
C LEU A 19 -1.35 -1.21 -7.46
N ILE A 20 -2.67 -1.24 -7.34
CA ILE A 20 -3.54 -2.07 -8.19
C ILE A 20 -3.43 -1.62 -9.65
N VAL A 21 -3.52 -0.32 -9.93
CA VAL A 21 -3.43 0.21 -11.30
C VAL A 21 -2.03 0.00 -11.91
N LEU A 22 -0.98 0.04 -11.10
CA LEU A 22 0.39 -0.10 -11.58
C LEU A 22 0.81 -1.56 -11.78
N PHE A 23 0.38 -2.48 -10.91
CA PHE A 23 0.85 -3.87 -10.91
C PHE A 23 -0.23 -4.88 -11.32
N VAL A 24 -1.46 -4.71 -10.87
CA VAL A 24 -2.54 -5.70 -11.08
C VAL A 24 -3.22 -5.49 -12.43
N VAL A 25 -3.58 -4.25 -12.78
CA VAL A 25 -4.27 -3.95 -14.04
C VAL A 25 -3.42 -4.30 -15.27
N PRO A 26 -2.13 -3.93 -15.36
CA PRO A 26 -1.32 -4.28 -16.53
C PRO A 26 -1.13 -5.79 -16.65
N LEU A 27 -1.02 -6.50 -15.52
CA LEU A 27 -0.93 -7.95 -15.51
C LEU A 27 -2.24 -8.61 -15.97
N ALA A 28 -3.40 -8.12 -15.50
CA ALA A 28 -4.71 -8.60 -15.94
C ALA A 28 -4.93 -8.35 -17.44
N LEU A 29 -4.59 -7.14 -17.92
CA LEU A 29 -4.66 -6.80 -19.35
C LEU A 29 -3.71 -7.68 -20.17
N PHE A 30 -2.51 -7.96 -19.64
CA PHE A 30 -1.57 -8.87 -20.28
C PHE A 30 -2.19 -10.27 -20.41
N PHE A 31 -2.79 -10.85 -19.36
CA PHE A 31 -3.43 -12.17 -19.50
C PHE A 31 -4.65 -12.19 -20.40
N GLN A 32 -5.40 -11.09 -20.46
CA GLN A 32 -6.63 -11.05 -21.24
C GLN A 32 -6.38 -10.84 -22.75
N TYR A 33 -5.34 -10.08 -23.11
CA TYR A 33 -5.12 -9.64 -24.49
C TYR A 33 -3.81 -10.10 -25.11
N SER A 34 -2.83 -10.55 -24.31
CA SER A 34 -1.58 -11.06 -24.85
C SER A 34 -1.77 -12.46 -25.42
N THR A 35 -1.44 -12.64 -26.69
CA THR A 35 -1.29 -13.96 -27.32
C THR A 35 0.01 -14.67 -26.92
N TYR A 36 0.88 -14.01 -26.15
CA TYR A 36 2.13 -14.59 -25.69
C TYR A 36 1.96 -15.23 -24.33
N GLU A 37 2.18 -16.54 -24.27
CA GLU A 37 2.42 -17.25 -23.03
C GLU A 37 3.84 -16.91 -22.55
N LEU A 38 3.92 -15.95 -21.62
CA LEU A 38 5.14 -15.66 -20.88
C LEU A 38 5.08 -16.42 -19.56
N PRO A 39 5.55 -17.68 -19.51
CA PRO A 39 5.62 -18.40 -18.27
C PRO A 39 6.50 -17.58 -17.33
N LYS A 40 5.95 -17.25 -16.16
CA LYS A 40 6.60 -16.53 -15.04
C LYS A 40 6.51 -15.00 -15.05
N VAL A 41 5.79 -14.35 -15.97
CA VAL A 41 5.60 -12.87 -15.94
C VAL A 41 5.04 -12.38 -14.60
N GLN A 42 4.20 -13.21 -13.97
CA GLN A 42 3.57 -12.98 -12.67
C GLN A 42 4.60 -12.84 -11.54
N TYR A 43 5.64 -13.69 -11.54
CA TYR A 43 6.71 -13.63 -10.55
C TYR A 43 7.57 -12.38 -10.73
N VAL A 44 7.78 -11.94 -11.98
CA VAL A 44 8.49 -10.67 -12.26
C VAL A 44 7.68 -9.49 -11.70
N VAL A 45 6.36 -9.49 -11.86
CA VAL A 45 5.47 -8.47 -11.29
C VAL A 45 5.49 -8.50 -9.76
N LEU A 46 5.46 -9.68 -9.14
CA LEU A 46 5.57 -9.82 -7.68
C LEU A 46 6.92 -9.30 -7.16
N ILE A 47 8.03 -9.68 -7.78
CA ILE A 47 9.36 -9.17 -7.41
C ILE A 47 9.41 -7.66 -7.59
N GLY A 48 8.90 -7.14 -8.70
CA GLY A 48 8.79 -5.70 -8.95
C GLY A 48 7.98 -4.96 -7.89
N LEU A 49 6.88 -5.55 -7.41
CA LEU A 49 6.06 -4.99 -6.32
C LEU A 49 6.88 -4.83 -5.04
N PHE A 50 7.60 -5.87 -4.60
CA PHE A 50 8.43 -5.81 -3.40
C PHE A 50 9.65 -4.88 -3.56
N VAL A 51 10.30 -4.89 -4.72
CA VAL A 51 11.40 -3.97 -5.02
C VAL A 51 10.93 -2.52 -5.03
N SER A 52 9.72 -2.25 -5.56
CA SER A 52 9.15 -0.91 -5.57
C SER A 52 8.91 -0.38 -4.15
N GLN A 53 8.59 -1.26 -3.19
CA GLN A 53 8.56 -0.89 -1.78
C GLN A 53 9.96 -0.46 -1.35
N TYR A 54 10.98 -1.30 -1.52
CA TYR A 54 12.32 -0.97 -1.04
C TYR A 54 12.90 0.32 -1.66
N VAL A 55 12.67 0.55 -2.95
CA VAL A 55 13.23 1.69 -3.69
C VAL A 55 12.45 2.98 -3.41
N PHE A 56 11.12 2.95 -3.44
CA PHE A 56 10.30 4.16 -3.32
C PHE A 56 9.87 4.45 -1.87
N TYR A 57 10.12 3.53 -0.94
CA TYR A 57 9.71 3.66 0.45
C TYR A 57 10.92 3.64 1.40
N ARG A 58 11.36 4.84 1.78
CA ARG A 58 12.18 5.04 2.97
C ARG A 58 11.26 5.34 4.14
N GLU A 59 11.16 4.40 5.07
CA GLU A 59 10.29 4.50 6.26
C GLU A 59 10.51 5.81 7.02
N TYR A 60 11.77 6.18 7.22
CA TYR A 60 12.17 7.39 7.93
C TYR A 60 11.65 8.67 7.25
N ASP A 61 11.85 8.80 5.95
CA ASP A 61 11.39 9.97 5.17
C ASP A 61 9.86 10.05 5.14
N PHE A 62 9.19 8.90 5.04
CA PHE A 62 7.74 8.84 5.06
C PHE A 62 7.18 9.21 6.43
N GLN A 63 7.76 8.70 7.51
CA GLN A 63 7.38 9.04 8.89
C GLN A 63 7.48 10.54 9.12
N GLN A 64 8.57 11.19 8.73
CA GLN A 64 8.71 12.64 8.83
C GLN A 64 7.64 13.41 8.04
N LYS A 65 7.29 12.90 6.85
CA LYS A 65 6.26 13.52 6.01
C LYS A 65 4.87 13.45 6.64
N ILE A 66 4.53 12.31 7.26
CA ILE A 66 3.23 12.11 7.91
C ILE A 66 3.16 12.68 9.33
N GLU A 67 4.30 12.93 9.99
CA GLU A 67 4.36 13.36 11.39
C GLU A 67 3.54 14.63 11.65
N LYS A 68 3.64 15.62 10.75
CA LYS A 68 2.88 16.88 10.85
C LYS A 68 1.38 16.66 10.74
N ASP A 69 0.95 15.81 9.80
CA ASP A 69 -0.46 15.47 9.63
C ASP A 69 -0.98 14.68 10.84
N VAL A 70 -0.25 13.64 11.25
CA VAL A 70 -0.56 12.82 12.43
C VAL A 70 -0.67 13.68 13.69
N THR A 71 0.26 14.62 13.89
CA THR A 71 0.25 15.55 15.03
C THR A 71 -0.99 16.46 15.02
N ASN A 72 -1.32 17.04 13.86
CA ASN A 72 -2.49 17.91 13.71
C ASN A 72 -3.80 17.16 13.99
N ILE A 73 -3.90 15.90 13.57
CA ILE A 73 -5.07 15.07 13.85
C ILE A 73 -5.12 14.68 15.31
N LEU A 74 -4.04 14.19 15.90
CA LEU A 74 -3.98 13.86 17.33
C LEU A 74 -4.36 15.07 18.20
N LYS A 75 -3.89 16.27 17.84
CA LYS A 75 -4.25 17.51 18.54
C LYS A 75 -5.75 17.81 18.45
N ARG A 76 -6.37 17.58 17.30
CA ARG A 76 -7.83 17.73 17.11
C ARG A 76 -8.64 16.65 17.82
N GLU A 77 -8.10 15.43 17.91
CA GLU A 77 -8.77 14.29 18.56
C GLU A 77 -8.71 14.40 20.09
N LEU A 78 -7.55 14.75 20.63
CA LEU A 78 -7.30 14.79 22.07
C LEU A 78 -7.69 16.13 22.71
N GLY A 79 -7.90 17.19 21.91
CA GLY A 79 -8.13 18.55 22.43
C GLY A 79 -6.94 19.14 23.20
N ARG A 80 -5.79 18.45 23.20
CA ARG A 80 -4.53 18.85 23.85
C ARG A 80 -3.36 18.62 22.92
N VAL A 81 -2.18 19.13 23.29
CA VAL A 81 -0.94 18.81 22.59
C VAL A 81 -0.61 17.33 22.80
N PRO A 82 -0.47 16.54 21.73
CA PRO A 82 -0.08 15.13 21.84
C PRO A 82 1.40 15.00 22.22
N SER A 83 1.70 13.94 22.97
CA SER A 83 3.08 13.59 23.30
C SER A 83 3.81 12.98 22.11
N LYS A 84 5.15 13.07 22.09
CA LYS A 84 5.97 12.43 21.05
C LYS A 84 5.69 10.93 20.92
N LYS A 85 5.42 10.24 22.03
CA LYS A 85 5.09 8.81 22.05
C LYS A 85 3.78 8.50 21.32
N GLU A 86 2.76 9.34 21.49
CA GLU A 86 1.47 9.20 20.80
C GLU A 86 1.60 9.46 19.29
N ILE A 87 2.41 10.46 18.90
CA ILE A 87 2.69 10.77 17.51
C ILE A 87 3.44 9.61 16.83
N HIS A 88 4.46 9.07 17.47
CA HIS A 88 5.20 7.90 16.95
C HIS A 88 4.31 6.67 16.81
N ALA A 89 3.58 6.29 17.86
CA ALA A 89 2.70 5.12 17.82
C ALA A 89 1.65 5.21 16.70
N ARG A 90 1.13 6.41 16.46
CA ARG A 90 0.17 6.65 15.37
C ARG A 90 0.82 6.64 13.99
N SER A 91 2.03 7.16 13.87
CA SER A 91 2.80 7.14 12.63
C SER A 91 3.16 5.70 12.26
N ASP A 92 3.57 4.87 13.22
CA ASP A 92 3.88 3.45 13.03
C ASP A 92 2.66 2.65 12.57
N GLN A 93 1.47 2.95 13.09
CA GLN A 93 0.23 2.36 12.58
C GLN A 93 0.02 2.66 11.09
N VAL A 94 0.23 3.90 10.65
CA VAL A 94 0.08 4.30 9.24
C VAL A 94 1.10 3.57 8.36
N VAL A 95 2.34 3.41 8.84
CA VAL A 95 3.39 2.62 8.16
C VAL A 95 2.98 1.15 8.03
N TYR A 96 2.54 0.53 9.13
CA TYR A 96 2.11 -0.87 9.15
C TYR A 96 1.00 -1.12 8.13
N PHE A 97 -0.02 -0.26 8.10
CA PHE A 97 -1.12 -0.40 7.17
C PHE A 97 -0.74 -0.23 5.69
N ARG A 98 0.32 0.52 5.40
CA ARG A 98 0.89 0.60 4.05
C ARG A 98 1.47 -0.75 3.62
N GLY A 99 2.15 -1.46 4.53
CA GLY A 99 2.60 -2.84 4.32
C GLY A 99 1.44 -3.79 4.04
N VAL A 100 0.34 -3.67 4.79
CA VAL A 100 -0.90 -4.44 4.52
C VAL A 100 -1.42 -4.21 3.10
N SER A 101 -1.35 -2.98 2.58
CA SER A 101 -1.80 -2.66 1.21
C SER A 101 -0.96 -3.38 0.14
N ILE A 102 0.33 -3.57 0.40
CA ILE A 102 1.23 -4.31 -0.49
C ILE A 102 0.89 -5.80 -0.46
N VAL A 103 0.65 -6.35 0.74
CA VAL A 103 0.20 -7.74 0.90
C VAL A 103 -1.12 -7.97 0.17
N ILE A 104 -2.08 -7.06 0.28
CA ILE A 104 -3.35 -7.12 -0.47
C ILE A 104 -3.08 -7.11 -1.98
N THR A 105 -2.19 -6.25 -2.46
CA THR A 105 -1.85 -6.18 -3.89
C THR A 105 -1.19 -7.47 -4.36
N ALA A 106 -0.29 -8.06 -3.57
CA ALA A 106 0.33 -9.34 -3.86
C ALA A 106 -0.70 -10.47 -3.90
N LEU A 107 -1.68 -10.48 -2.99
CA LEU A 107 -2.80 -11.43 -3.02
C LEU A 107 -3.66 -11.26 -4.28
N CYS A 108 -3.90 -10.03 -4.75
CA CYS A 108 -4.59 -9.80 -6.02
C CYS A 108 -3.81 -10.38 -7.20
N VAL A 109 -2.48 -10.18 -7.23
CA VAL A 109 -1.61 -10.78 -8.25
C VAL A 109 -1.70 -12.31 -8.20
N LEU A 110 -1.57 -12.92 -7.03
CA LEU A 110 -1.70 -14.38 -6.84
C LEU A 110 -3.09 -14.88 -7.27
N GLY A 111 -4.15 -14.13 -6.98
CA GLY A 111 -5.51 -14.45 -7.42
C GLY A 111 -5.63 -14.48 -8.96
N LEU A 112 -5.00 -13.52 -9.65
CA LEU A 112 -4.92 -13.56 -11.12
C LEU A 112 -4.13 -14.78 -11.61
N MET A 113 -3.07 -15.20 -10.89
CA MET A 113 -2.35 -16.44 -11.24
C MET A 113 -3.30 -17.64 -11.17
N LEU A 114 -4.08 -17.77 -10.09
CA LEU A 114 -5.03 -18.89 -9.94
C LEU A 114 -6.15 -18.90 -10.99
N ILE A 115 -6.61 -17.73 -11.45
CA ILE A 115 -7.71 -17.63 -12.42
C ILE A 115 -7.24 -17.97 -13.84
N TYR A 116 -6.05 -17.48 -14.23
CA TYR A 116 -5.57 -17.57 -15.61
C TYR A 116 -4.56 -18.70 -15.85
N GLN A 117 -4.00 -19.29 -14.80
CA GLN A 117 -3.10 -20.41 -14.89
C GLN A 117 -3.90 -21.68 -14.58
N GLU A 118 -4.37 -22.35 -15.64
CA GLU A 118 -4.84 -23.73 -15.50
C GLU A 118 -3.66 -24.58 -15.00
N PHE A 119 -3.84 -25.25 -13.86
CA PHE A 119 -2.87 -26.18 -13.28
C PHE A 119 -2.97 -27.57 -13.91
#